data_AF-A0A1J8PUG9-F1
#
_entry.id   AF-A0A1J8PUG9-F1
#
_cell.length_a   1.000
_cell.length_b   1.000
_cell.length_c   1.000
_cell.angle_alpha   90.00
_cell.angle_beta   90.00
_cell.angle_gamma   90.00
#
_symmetry.space_group_name_H-M   'P 1'
#
loop_
_entity.id
_entity.type
_entity.pdbx_description
1 polymer ?
#
loop_
_entity_poly.entity_id
_entity_poly.type
_entity_poly.pdbx_seq_one_letter_code
_entity_poly.pdbx_strand_id
1 'polypeptide(L)'
;AGQSSNKNITYTSSDTSIATVDQNGAIRTLKIGVVNITATQLGDESYQTASGQYTLTINNKANQTNFAFDTNAVSKTFGESFSRAATAGQSSHKNITYTSSNTSIATVDQNGTIGALKAGVVNITAT
;
A
#
# COMPACT_ATOMS: atom_id res chain seq x y z
N ALA A 1 -35.71 5.80 26.12
CA ALA A 1 -35.19 6.41 24.89
C ALA A 1 -34.49 5.33 24.07
N GLY A 2 -35.14 4.80 23.04
CA GLY A 2 -34.60 3.71 22.23
C GLY A 2 -33.92 4.28 20.98
N GLN A 3 -32.59 4.30 20.98
CA GLN A 3 -31.80 4.56 19.77
C GLN A 3 -31.54 3.20 19.10
N SER A 4 -32.41 2.78 18.17
CA SER A 4 -32.14 1.59 17.35
C SER A 4 -32.90 1.64 16.03
N SER A 5 -32.30 2.25 15.00
CA SER A 5 -32.87 2.16 13.64
C SER A 5 -31.84 2.42 12.53
N ASN A 6 -30.63 1.87 12.64
CA ASN A 6 -29.82 1.59 11.44
C ASN A 6 -30.36 0.35 10.66
N LYS A 7 -31.58 -0.14 10.98
CA LYS A 7 -32.16 -1.34 10.38
C LYS A 7 -32.90 -1.11 9.06
N ASN A 8 -33.08 0.14 8.64
CA ASN A 8 -33.83 0.50 7.42
C ASN A 8 -33.00 1.24 6.37
N ILE A 9 -31.69 1.38 6.58
CA ILE A 9 -30.80 2.00 5.60
C ILE A 9 -30.14 0.89 4.77
N THR A 10 -30.33 0.95 3.45
CA THR A 10 -29.64 0.08 2.48
C THR A 10 -28.55 0.86 1.80
N TYR A 11 -27.37 0.25 1.68
CA TYR A 11 -26.26 0.82 0.92
C TYR A 11 -26.10 0.07 -0.39
N THR A 12 -25.91 0.81 -1.48
CA THR A 12 -25.67 0.25 -2.81
C THR A 12 -24.47 0.94 -3.45
N SER A 13 -23.73 0.15 -4.22
CA SER A 13 -22.65 0.64 -5.08
C SER A 13 -23.12 0.54 -6.53
N SER A 14 -22.87 1.59 -7.32
CA SER A 14 -23.19 1.59 -8.75
C SER A 14 -22.34 0.62 -9.57
N ASP A 15 -21.17 0.19 -9.06
CA ASP A 15 -20.35 -0.86 -9.66
C ASP A 15 -19.61 -1.66 -8.57
N THR A 16 -20.13 -2.85 -8.29
CA THR A 16 -19.56 -3.76 -7.28
C THR A 16 -18.25 -4.42 -7.71
N SER A 17 -17.86 -4.32 -8.98
CA SER A 17 -16.55 -4.75 -9.46
C SER A 17 -15.45 -3.73 -9.15
N ILE A 18 -15.83 -2.47 -8.90
CA ILE A 18 -14.95 -1.35 -8.52
C ILE A 18 -14.90 -1.19 -7.00
N ALA A 19 -16.06 -1.11 -6.33
CA ALA A 19 -16.14 -1.08 -4.87
C ALA A 19 -17.42 -1.72 -4.35
N THR A 20 -17.31 -2.42 -3.22
CA THR A 20 -18.46 -3.02 -2.52
C THR A 20 -18.72 -2.27 -1.22
N VAL A 21 -19.99 -2.13 -0.84
CA VAL A 21 -20.43 -1.57 0.44
C VAL A 21 -21.25 -2.63 1.17
N ASP A 22 -21.01 -2.81 2.47
CA ASP A 22 -21.77 -3.76 3.30
C ASP A 22 -23.00 -3.12 3.96
N GLN A 23 -23.77 -3.94 4.68
CA GLN A 23 -24.99 -3.50 5.38
C GLN A 23 -24.74 -2.47 6.50
N ASN A 24 -23.50 -2.34 6.97
CA ASN A 24 -23.10 -1.37 7.98
C ASN A 24 -22.53 -0.09 7.34
N GLY A 25 -22.51 0.00 6.01
CA GLY A 25 -21.90 1.10 5.27
C GLY A 25 -20.38 1.02 5.15
N ALA A 26 -19.75 -0.11 5.50
CA ALA A 26 -18.32 -0.29 5.34
C ALA A 26 -17.96 -0.59 3.88
N ILE A 27 -16.96 0.12 3.36
CA ILE A 27 -16.61 0.07 1.94
C ILE A 27 -15.29 -0.65 1.74
N ARG A 28 -15.27 -1.54 0.75
CA ARG A 28 -14.07 -2.20 0.26
C ARG A 28 -13.85 -1.85 -1.20
N THR A 29 -12.70 -1.25 -1.48
CA THR A 29 -12.25 -0.90 -2.83
C THR A 29 -11.58 -2.12 -3.47
N LEU A 30 -11.93 -2.41 -4.74
CA LEU A 30 -11.45 -3.59 -5.46
C LEU A 30 -10.63 -3.23 -6.69
N LYS A 31 -11.05 -2.21 -7.43
CA LYS A 31 -10.38 -1.74 -8.65
C LYS A 31 -10.36 -0.22 -8.72
N ILE A 32 -9.45 0.28 -9.55
CA ILE A 32 -9.44 1.69 -9.93
C ILE A 32 -10.72 2.04 -10.68
N GLY A 33 -11.20 3.26 -10.51
CA GLY A 33 -12.40 3.75 -11.15
C GLY A 33 -13.18 4.70 -10.28
N VAL A 34 -14.30 5.16 -10.82
CA VAL A 34 -15.22 6.08 -10.16
C VAL A 34 -16.54 5.34 -9.96
N VAL A 35 -17.03 5.33 -8.73
CA VAL A 35 -18.27 4.66 -8.37
C VAL A 35 -19.07 5.54 -7.43
N ASN A 36 -20.37 5.60 -7.62
CA ASN A 36 -21.26 6.26 -6.68
C ASN A 36 -21.78 5.27 -5.64
N ILE A 37 -21.75 5.68 -4.36
CA ILE A 37 -22.33 4.94 -3.24
C ILE A 37 -23.59 5.65 -2.78
N THR A 38 -24.70 4.92 -2.76
CA THR A 38 -26.01 5.42 -2.36
C THR A 38 -26.44 4.79 -1.05
N ALA A 39 -26.85 5.62 -0.10
CA ALA A 39 -27.56 5.20 1.11
C ALA A 39 -29.05 5.54 0.94
N THR A 40 -29.92 4.56 1.11
CA THR A 40 -31.37 4.71 0.97
C THR A 40 -32.05 4.31 2.25
N GLN A 41 -32.79 5.23 2.85
CA GLN A 41 -33.68 4.96 3.95
C GLN A 41 -35.10 4.80 3.41
N LEU A 42 -35.66 3.60 3.57
CA LEU A 42 -37.04 3.34 3.20
C LEU A 42 -37.99 4.17 4.08
N GLY A 43 -39.01 4.74 3.45
CA GLY A 43 -40.11 5.41 4.13
C GLY A 43 -41.03 4.44 4.86
N ASP A 44 -42.01 4.99 5.57
CA ASP A 44 -43.06 4.27 6.30
C ASP A 44 -44.44 4.92 6.05
N GLU A 45 -45.44 4.63 6.88
CA GLU A 45 -46.80 5.19 6.76
C GLU A 45 -46.85 6.72 6.89
N SER A 46 -45.84 7.34 7.50
CA SER A 46 -45.77 8.77 7.79
C SER A 46 -44.69 9.50 6.99
N TYR A 47 -43.67 8.80 6.49
CA TYR A 47 -42.51 9.40 5.83
C TYR A 47 -42.21 8.79 4.46
N GLN A 48 -41.82 9.64 3.50
CA GLN A 48 -41.36 9.20 2.18
C GLN A 48 -39.93 8.62 2.25
N THR A 49 -39.58 7.81 1.26
CA THR A 49 -38.21 7.30 1.10
C THR A 49 -37.24 8.45 0.86
N ALA A 50 -36.10 8.42 1.53
CA ALA A 50 -35.02 9.39 1.38
C ALA A 50 -33.72 8.68 0.97
N SER A 51 -32.91 9.34 0.15
CA SER A 51 -31.61 8.80 -0.26
C SER A 51 -30.56 9.89 -0.36
N GLY A 52 -29.33 9.54 0.01
CA GLY A 52 -28.13 10.35 -0.22
C GLY A 52 -27.11 9.57 -1.03
N GLN A 53 -26.35 10.27 -1.87
CA GLN A 53 -25.28 9.67 -2.68
C GLN A 53 -24.03 10.53 -2.62
N TYR A 54 -22.88 9.87 -2.72
CA TYR A 54 -21.61 10.54 -3.01
C TYR A 54 -20.79 9.73 -4.03
N THR A 55 -19.85 10.42 -4.66
CA THR A 55 -18.92 9.83 -5.62
C THR A 55 -17.63 9.41 -4.92
N LEU A 56 -17.28 8.14 -5.07
CA LEU A 56 -16.03 7.54 -4.62
C LEU A 56 -15.09 7.36 -5.82
N THR A 57 -13.95 8.03 -5.77
CA THR A 57 -12.90 7.93 -6.79
C THR A 57 -11.72 7.13 -6.25
N ILE A 58 -11.42 6.00 -6.89
CA ILE A 58 -10.29 5.12 -6.56
C ILE A 58 -9.20 5.31 -7.60
N ASN A 59 -8.12 5.94 -7.19
CA ASN A 59 -6.98 6.23 -8.04
C ASN A 59 -5.97 5.08 -8.05
N ASN A 60 -5.08 5.09 -9.05
CA ASN A 60 -3.88 4.26 -9.02
C ASN A 60 -3.03 4.55 -7.78
N LYS A 61 -2.24 3.56 -7.39
CA LYS A 61 -1.16 3.79 -6.41
C LYS A 61 -0.28 4.91 -6.93
N ALA A 62 0.05 5.86 -6.06
CA ALA A 62 1.02 6.89 -6.38
C ALA A 62 2.38 6.25 -6.65
N ASN A 63 3.11 6.79 -7.62
CA ASN A 63 4.50 6.40 -7.84
C ASN A 63 5.34 6.78 -6.62
N GLN A 64 6.25 5.90 -6.24
CA GLN A 64 7.28 6.24 -5.26
C GLN A 64 8.30 7.16 -5.92
N THR A 65 8.44 8.37 -5.40
CA THR A 65 9.51 9.30 -5.78
C THR A 65 10.57 9.35 -4.69
N ASN A 66 11.81 9.72 -5.07
CA ASN A 66 12.93 9.90 -4.15
C ASN A 66 13.40 8.63 -3.41
N PHE A 67 12.98 7.44 -3.87
CA PHE A 67 13.68 6.22 -3.52
C PHE A 67 15.01 6.21 -4.28
N ALA A 68 16.12 6.10 -3.57
CA ALA A 68 17.44 6.08 -4.16
C ALA A 68 18.32 5.03 -3.48
N PHE A 69 19.01 4.25 -4.29
CA PHE A 69 20.08 3.35 -3.85
C PHE A 69 21.22 3.50 -4.85
N ASP A 70 22.46 3.58 -4.37
CA ASP A 70 23.52 4.12 -5.21
C ASP A 70 23.90 3.22 -6.42
N THR A 71 23.66 1.91 -6.54
CA THR A 71 23.93 1.07 -7.75
C THR A 71 25.32 1.09 -8.45
N ASN A 72 26.17 2.11 -8.29
CA ASN A 72 27.52 2.14 -8.83
C ASN A 72 28.29 0.89 -8.40
N ALA A 73 29.02 0.29 -9.34
CA ALA A 73 29.88 -0.85 -9.05
C ALA A 73 31.00 -0.43 -8.10
N VAL A 74 31.21 -1.24 -7.07
CA VAL A 74 32.28 -1.03 -6.09
C VAL A 74 33.12 -2.29 -6.05
N SER A 75 34.44 -2.12 -6.18
CA SER A 75 35.41 -3.20 -5.95
C SER A 75 36.00 -3.02 -4.55
N LYS A 76 35.95 -4.08 -3.74
CA LYS A 76 36.50 -4.11 -2.38
C LYS A 76 37.41 -5.31 -2.21
N THR A 77 38.37 -5.17 -1.30
CA THR A 77 39.24 -6.29 -0.92
C THR A 77 38.47 -7.23 -0.01
N PHE A 78 38.76 -8.53 -0.10
CA PHE A 78 38.18 -9.53 0.79
C PHE A 78 38.39 -9.14 2.27
N GLY A 79 37.33 -9.27 3.07
CA GLY A 79 37.33 -8.91 4.49
C GLY A 79 36.97 -7.44 4.77
N GLU A 80 36.91 -6.59 3.74
CA GLU A 80 36.47 -5.21 3.92
C GLU A 80 34.94 -5.14 4.04
N SER A 81 34.48 -4.19 4.86
CA SER A 81 33.08 -3.82 4.98
C SER A 81 32.89 -2.36 4.59
N PHE A 82 31.74 -2.05 4.01
CA PHE A 82 31.36 -0.69 3.66
C PHE A 82 29.86 -0.52 3.70
N SER A 83 29.38 0.70 3.87
CA SER A 83 27.96 0.98 4.00
C SER A 83 27.43 1.71 2.76
N ARG A 84 26.29 1.25 2.24
CA ARG A 84 25.47 1.98 1.28
C ARG A 84 24.02 1.89 1.72
N ALA A 85 23.56 2.96 2.35
CA ALA A 85 22.16 3.09 2.71
C ALA A 85 21.35 3.55 1.49
N ALA A 86 20.23 2.88 1.25
CA ALA A 86 19.17 3.43 0.42
C ALA A 86 18.39 4.50 1.21
N THR A 87 17.84 5.48 0.50
CA THR A 87 16.94 6.47 1.09
C THR A 87 15.49 6.08 0.80
N ALA A 88 14.67 6.04 1.85
CA ALA A 88 13.23 5.85 1.70
C ALA A 88 12.65 7.05 0.95
N GLY A 89 11.81 6.78 -0.04
CA GLY A 89 11.05 7.81 -0.75
C GLY A 89 9.92 8.40 0.07
N GLN A 90 8.91 8.97 -0.61
CA GLN A 90 7.73 9.59 -0.01
C GLN A 90 6.71 8.61 0.61
N SER A 91 7.05 7.33 0.78
CA SER A 91 6.17 6.33 1.39
C SER A 91 5.95 6.56 2.89
N SER A 92 4.71 6.36 3.35
CA SER A 92 4.38 6.23 4.78
C SER A 92 4.94 4.94 5.40
N HIS A 93 5.25 3.94 4.58
CA HIS A 93 5.93 2.70 4.95
C HIS A 93 7.39 2.81 4.54
N LYS A 94 8.24 3.19 5.50
CA LYS A 94 9.68 3.48 5.29
C LYS A 94 10.58 2.25 5.50
N ASN A 95 10.02 1.06 5.52
CA ASN A 95 10.77 -0.18 5.72
C ASN A 95 11.51 -0.53 4.42
N ILE A 96 12.83 -0.32 4.42
CA ILE A 96 13.71 -0.75 3.35
C ILE A 96 14.26 -2.12 3.72
N THR A 97 14.22 -3.06 2.77
CA THR A 97 14.82 -4.39 2.93
C THR A 97 16.00 -4.53 1.98
N TYR A 98 17.13 -5.03 2.48
CA TYR A 98 18.31 -5.33 1.67
C TYR A 98 18.45 -6.82 1.46
N THR A 99 18.86 -7.23 0.26
CA THR A 99 19.12 -8.61 -0.08
C THR A 99 20.41 -8.72 -0.88
N SER A 100 21.14 -9.82 -0.66
CA SER A 100 22.31 -10.20 -1.45
C SER A 100 21.97 -11.39 -2.32
N SER A 101 22.31 -11.32 -3.60
CA SER A 101 22.14 -12.45 -4.53
C SER A 101 23.01 -13.67 -4.20
N ASN A 102 24.09 -13.49 -3.41
CA ASN A 102 24.90 -14.59 -2.90
C ASN A 102 25.56 -14.23 -1.56
N THR A 103 24.97 -14.70 -0.47
CA THR A 103 25.46 -14.48 0.89
C THR A 103 26.77 -15.18 1.21
N SER A 104 27.23 -16.12 0.38
CA SER A 104 28.58 -16.70 0.52
C SER A 104 29.69 -15.79 -0.03
N ILE A 105 29.34 -14.79 -0.85
CA ILE A 105 30.28 -13.82 -1.44
C ILE A 105 30.22 -12.49 -0.70
N ALA A 106 29.02 -11.96 -0.45
CA ALA A 106 28.85 -10.78 0.41
C ALA A 106 27.51 -10.81 1.15
N THR A 107 27.51 -10.31 2.37
CA THR A 107 26.31 -10.12 3.21
C THR A 107 25.93 -8.66 3.28
N VAL A 108 24.65 -8.37 3.49
CA VAL A 108 24.14 -7.01 3.75
C VAL A 108 23.22 -7.04 4.96
N ASP A 109 23.35 -6.07 5.86
CA ASP A 109 22.47 -5.93 7.03
C ASP A 109 21.27 -5.00 6.78
N GLN A 110 20.42 -4.82 7.79
CA GLN A 110 19.22 -3.97 7.71
C GLN A 110 19.54 -2.48 7.57
N ASN A 111 20.78 -2.07 7.88
CA ASN A 111 21.24 -0.68 7.78
C ASN A 111 21.97 -0.40 6.45
N GLY A 112 22.09 -1.40 5.56
CA GLY A 112 22.82 -1.29 4.30
C GLY A 112 24.34 -1.44 4.45
N THR A 113 24.82 -2.04 5.54
CA THR A 113 26.23 -2.40 5.71
C THR A 113 26.52 -3.69 4.96
N ILE A 114 27.44 -3.64 4.00
CA ILE A 114 27.84 -4.74 3.13
C ILE A 114 29.20 -5.27 3.60
N GLY A 115 29.27 -6.57 3.88
CA GLY A 115 30.51 -7.27 4.22
C GLY A 115 30.95 -8.20 3.09
N ALA A 116 32.17 -8.03 2.59
CA ALA A 116 32.74 -8.88 1.55
C ALA A 116 33.38 -10.14 2.17
N LEU A 117 32.73 -11.29 1.98
CA LEU A 117 33.13 -12.58 2.56
C LEU A 117 33.98 -13.45 1.65
N LYS A 118 33.91 -13.29 0.32
CA LYS A 118 34.77 -14.00 -0.64
C LYS A 118 34.99 -13.16 -1.88
N ALA A 119 36.05 -13.46 -2.64
CA ALA A 119 36.22 -12.92 -3.98
C ALA A 119 35.08 -13.40 -4.90
N GLY A 120 34.47 -12.45 -5.62
CA GLY A 120 33.37 -12.74 -6.53
C GLY A 120 32.53 -11.49 -6.81
N VAL A 121 31.62 -11.61 -7.78
CA VAL A 121 30.67 -10.55 -8.13
C VAL A 121 29.31 -10.92 -7.55
N VAL A 122 28.66 -9.97 -6.88
CA VAL A 122 27.35 -10.17 -6.26
C VAL A 122 26.54 -8.88 -6.35
N ASN A 123 25.25 -9.02 -6.63
CA ASN A 123 24.31 -7.91 -6.65
C ASN A 123 23.65 -7.75 -5.28
N ILE A 124 23.59 -6.51 -4.80
CA ILE A 124 22.84 -6.10 -3.61
C ILE A 124 21.60 -5.31 -4.05
N THR A 125 20.44 -5.71 -3.57
CA THR A 125 19.14 -5.10 -3.92
C THR A 125 18.48 -4.51 -2.68
N ALA A 126 18.02 -3.27 -2.78
CA ALA A 126 17.20 -2.59 -1.77
C ALA A 126 15.76 -2.44 -2.30
N THR A 127 14.76 -2.81 -1.49
CA THR A 127 13.32 -2.73 -1.82
C THR A 127 12.52 -2.09 -0.70
#